data_AF-A0A3B1IL76-F1
#
_entry.id   AF-A0A3B1IL76-F1
#
_cell.length_a   1.000
_cell.length_b   1.000
_cell.length_c   1.000
_cell.angle_alpha   90.00
_cell.angle_beta   90.00
_cell.angle_gamma   90.00
#
_symmetry.space_group_name_H-M   'P 1'
#
loop_
_entity.id
_entity.type
_entity.pdbx_description
1 polymer ?
#
loop_
_entity_poly.entity_id
_entity_poly.type
_entity_poly.pdbx_seq_one_letter_code
_entity_poly.pdbx_strand_id
1 'polypeptide(L)'
;MCNFKKISVKFLRCFSIVFYNYLSDELIGVIQRPLKEGMKNKYQHVCEGIAKQGESTSLNKIYTDLYITEGGAGHVNKEHEVRRIEKNQMQQEVQIECKNMFELLPGQDRPIRTVLTQGVAGIGKSICVQKFILDWAEGKEHQDIQFIFPLPFRELNLKKGHQSLMDIISFFFPETQGLILTDQNKVMFIFDGLDECKLPLSFHKNESLKNVCEAASLDVVLTNLIKGNLLPSAQIWITTRPAAASKIPAECVDRVSEVRGSVNVT
;
A
#
# COMPACT_ATOMS: atom_id res chain seq x y z
N MET A 1 -10.74 -55.16 -10.54
CA MET A 1 -11.74 -54.08 -10.26
C MET A 1 -11.24 -53.04 -9.23
N CYS A 2 -10.02 -52.48 -9.36
CA CYS A 2 -9.49 -51.51 -8.37
C CYS A 2 -8.94 -50.19 -8.93
N ASN A 3 -9.19 -49.82 -10.20
CA ASN A 3 -8.71 -48.56 -10.77
C ASN A 3 -9.79 -47.50 -11.09
N PHE A 4 -11.08 -47.82 -11.02
CA PHE A 4 -12.15 -46.83 -11.31
C PHE A 4 -12.52 -45.94 -10.11
N LYS A 5 -12.46 -46.45 -8.86
CA LYS A 5 -12.83 -45.68 -7.66
C LYS A 5 -11.79 -44.60 -7.27
N LYS A 6 -10.48 -44.82 -7.55
CA LYS A 6 -9.43 -43.82 -7.28
C LYS A 6 -9.42 -42.64 -8.25
N ILE A 7 -9.82 -42.87 -9.51
CA ILE A 7 -9.95 -41.82 -10.52
C ILE A 7 -11.12 -40.88 -10.16
N SER A 8 -12.23 -41.42 -9.66
CA SER A 8 -13.40 -40.65 -9.27
C SER A 8 -13.13 -39.65 -8.12
N VAL A 9 -12.42 -40.05 -7.05
CA VAL A 9 -12.12 -39.12 -5.94
C VAL A 9 -11.13 -38.03 -6.33
N LYS A 10 -10.11 -38.36 -7.15
CA LYS A 10 -9.13 -37.36 -7.62
C LYS A 10 -9.78 -36.38 -8.60
N PHE A 11 -10.69 -36.86 -9.46
CA PHE A 11 -11.47 -36.05 -10.38
C PHE A 11 -12.49 -35.16 -9.66
N LEU A 12 -13.22 -35.69 -8.66
CA LEU A 12 -14.11 -34.88 -7.80
C LEU A 12 -13.33 -33.81 -7.03
N ARG A 13 -12.15 -34.11 -6.50
CA ARG A 13 -11.32 -33.13 -5.79
C ARG A 13 -10.77 -32.05 -6.74
N CYS A 14 -10.32 -32.41 -7.94
CA CYS A 14 -9.95 -31.42 -8.96
C CYS A 14 -11.15 -30.59 -9.41
N PHE A 15 -12.32 -31.20 -9.61
CA PHE A 15 -13.55 -30.50 -10.00
C PHE A 15 -14.02 -29.54 -8.91
N SER A 16 -14.01 -29.94 -7.64
CA SER A 16 -14.32 -29.06 -6.50
C SER A 16 -13.34 -27.90 -6.37
N ILE A 17 -12.05 -28.12 -6.60
CA ILE A 17 -11.03 -27.06 -6.55
C ILE A 17 -11.18 -26.10 -7.73
N VAL A 18 -11.35 -26.60 -8.95
CA VAL A 18 -11.52 -25.77 -10.15
C VAL A 18 -12.82 -24.97 -10.06
N PHE A 19 -13.90 -25.59 -9.59
CA PHE A 19 -15.18 -24.92 -9.37
C PHE A 19 -15.11 -23.87 -8.26
N TYR A 20 -14.42 -24.15 -7.15
CA TYR A 20 -14.18 -23.18 -6.07
C TYR A 20 -13.31 -22.01 -6.53
N ASN A 21 -12.25 -22.26 -7.28
CA ASN A 21 -11.39 -21.21 -7.84
C ASN A 21 -12.15 -20.35 -8.85
N TYR A 22 -12.96 -20.96 -9.73
CA TYR A 22 -13.80 -20.23 -10.67
C TYR A 22 -14.82 -19.33 -9.96
N LEU A 23 -15.51 -19.85 -8.94
CA LEU A 23 -16.45 -19.06 -8.12
C LEU A 23 -15.73 -17.96 -7.33
N SER A 24 -14.50 -18.22 -6.87
CA SER A 24 -13.65 -17.23 -6.21
C SER A 24 -13.26 -16.10 -7.16
N ASP A 25 -12.86 -16.42 -8.40
CA ASP A 25 -12.48 -15.43 -9.41
C ASP A 25 -13.68 -14.58 -9.85
N GLU A 26 -14.85 -15.19 -10.00
CA GLU A 26 -16.09 -14.48 -10.32
C GLU A 26 -16.50 -13.53 -9.17
N LEU A 27 -16.41 -13.99 -7.92
CA LEU A 27 -16.68 -13.16 -6.73
C LEU A 27 -15.67 -12.02 -6.60
N ILE A 28 -14.38 -12.27 -6.87
CA ILE A 28 -13.35 -11.23 -6.93
C ILE A 28 -13.73 -10.18 -7.97
N GLY A 29 -14.17 -10.57 -9.16
CA GLY A 29 -14.62 -9.64 -10.21
C GLY A 29 -15.86 -8.82 -9.82
N VAL A 30 -16.77 -9.39 -9.03
CA VAL A 30 -17.96 -8.67 -8.51
C VAL A 30 -17.57 -7.58 -7.51
N ILE A 31 -16.55 -7.80 -6.68
CA ILE A 31 -16.10 -6.83 -5.66
C ILE A 31 -15.07 -5.85 -6.23
N GLN A 32 -14.15 -6.32 -7.07
CA GLN A 32 -13.05 -5.51 -7.61
C GLN A 32 -13.55 -4.41 -8.54
N ARG A 33 -14.57 -4.66 -9.36
CA ARG A 33 -15.13 -3.67 -10.29
C ARG A 33 -15.65 -2.41 -9.58
N PRO A 34 -16.59 -2.49 -8.62
CA PRO A 34 -17.07 -1.31 -7.92
C PRO A 34 -15.96 -0.64 -7.10
N LEU A 35 -15.01 -1.40 -6.55
CA LEU A 35 -13.84 -0.83 -5.87
C LEU A 35 -12.99 0.02 -6.82
N LYS A 36 -12.64 -0.50 -8.00
CA LYS A 36 -11.90 0.25 -9.02
C LYS A 36 -12.68 1.47 -9.49
N GLU A 37 -13.99 1.37 -9.70
CA GLU A 37 -14.84 2.52 -10.06
C GLU A 37 -14.83 3.61 -8.98
N GLY A 38 -14.95 3.23 -7.70
CA GLY A 38 -14.82 4.15 -6.57
C GLY A 38 -13.48 4.86 -6.55
N MET A 39 -12.39 4.13 -6.79
CA MET A 39 -11.03 4.72 -6.86
C MET A 39 -10.85 5.67 -8.04
N LYS A 40 -11.37 5.34 -9.23
CA LYS A 40 -11.36 6.27 -10.37
C LYS A 40 -12.04 7.57 -9.99
N ASN A 41 -13.26 7.50 -9.48
CA ASN A 41 -14.03 8.68 -9.13
C ASN A 41 -13.34 9.52 -8.04
N LYS A 42 -12.70 8.87 -7.06
CA LYS A 42 -11.99 9.54 -5.96
C LYS A 42 -10.70 10.24 -6.41
N TYR A 43 -9.94 9.64 -7.33
CA TYR A 43 -8.57 10.10 -7.65
C TYR A 43 -8.39 10.68 -9.07
N GLN A 44 -9.44 10.68 -9.90
CA GLN A 44 -9.38 11.23 -11.25
C GLN A 44 -9.10 12.74 -11.27
N HIS A 45 -9.46 13.45 -10.20
CA HIS A 45 -9.34 14.90 -10.07
C HIS A 45 -8.48 15.29 -8.87
N VAL A 46 -7.63 16.30 -9.04
CA VAL A 46 -6.89 16.94 -7.94
C VAL A 46 -7.42 18.35 -7.75
N CYS A 47 -7.68 18.72 -6.49
CA CYS A 47 -7.95 20.11 -6.12
C CYS A 47 -6.62 20.78 -5.73
N GLU A 48 -6.13 21.70 -6.54
CA GLU A 48 -5.00 22.54 -6.18
C GLU A 48 -5.49 23.70 -5.28
N GLY A 49 -5.17 23.63 -3.97
CA GLY A 49 -5.39 24.76 -3.06
C GLY A 49 -6.83 25.29 -3.00
N ILE A 50 -6.98 26.59 -2.70
CA ILE A 50 -8.29 27.29 -2.68
C ILE A 50 -8.73 27.50 -4.14
N ALA A 51 -9.06 26.42 -4.84
CA ALA A 51 -9.70 26.49 -6.13
C ALA A 51 -11.09 27.10 -5.94
N LYS A 52 -11.39 28.14 -6.71
CA LYS A 52 -12.76 28.64 -6.89
C LYS A 52 -13.64 27.46 -7.31
N GLN A 53 -14.89 27.42 -6.83
CA GLN A 53 -15.86 26.39 -7.21
C GLN A 53 -15.84 26.16 -8.74
N GLY A 54 -15.36 25.00 -9.19
CA GLY A 54 -15.51 24.53 -10.57
C GLY A 54 -14.25 24.11 -11.34
N GLU A 55 -13.04 24.44 -10.91
CA GLU A 55 -11.81 24.06 -11.65
C GLU A 55 -11.17 22.79 -11.07
N SER A 56 -11.67 21.61 -11.48
CA SER A 56 -10.99 20.34 -11.23
C SER A 56 -10.17 19.94 -12.47
N THR A 57 -8.84 19.83 -12.31
CA THR A 57 -7.97 19.35 -13.40
C THR A 57 -7.74 17.85 -13.23
N SER A 58 -7.78 17.12 -14.34
CA SER A 58 -7.54 15.68 -14.33
C SER A 58 -6.10 15.38 -13.89
N LEU A 59 -5.94 14.46 -12.94
CA LEU A 59 -4.62 14.06 -12.43
C LEU A 59 -3.68 13.62 -13.55
N ASN A 60 -4.20 12.86 -14.53
CA ASN A 60 -3.43 12.40 -15.69
C ASN A 60 -2.87 13.54 -16.56
N LYS A 61 -3.43 14.76 -16.49
CA LYS A 61 -2.96 15.92 -17.27
C LYS A 61 -1.87 16.73 -16.55
N ILE A 62 -1.83 16.68 -15.23
CA ILE A 62 -0.92 17.49 -14.39
C ILE A 62 0.19 16.65 -13.77
N TYR A 63 0.01 15.34 -13.70
CA TYR A 63 0.99 14.44 -13.13
C TYR A 63 2.27 14.47 -13.96
N THR A 64 3.37 14.82 -13.28
CA THR A 64 4.73 14.67 -13.79
C THR A 64 5.41 13.60 -12.97
N ASP A 65 6.18 12.72 -13.62
CA ASP A 65 6.94 11.69 -12.92
C ASP A 65 7.87 12.34 -11.88
N LEU A 66 7.74 11.90 -10.63
CA LEU A 66 8.60 12.36 -9.55
C LEU A 66 9.94 11.64 -9.64
N TYR A 67 11.02 12.36 -9.33
CA TYR A 67 12.33 11.73 -9.19
C TYR A 67 12.38 10.97 -7.87
N ILE A 68 12.27 9.65 -7.94
CA ILE A 68 12.31 8.76 -6.78
C ILE A 68 13.63 7.99 -6.82
N THR A 69 14.35 7.97 -5.71
CA THR A 69 15.60 7.21 -5.56
C THR A 69 15.46 6.17 -4.45
N GLU A 70 16.25 5.11 -4.51
CA GLU A 70 16.44 4.24 -3.33
C GLU A 70 17.06 5.08 -2.20
N GLY A 71 16.48 5.00 -1.00
CA GLY A 71 17.00 5.67 0.18
C GLY A 71 18.17 4.87 0.76
N GLY A 72 19.25 5.56 1.13
CA GLY A 72 20.45 4.91 1.67
C GLY A 72 20.16 3.96 2.83
N ALA A 73 20.77 2.77 2.77
CA ALA A 73 20.68 1.74 3.81
C ALA A 73 21.32 2.26 5.10
N GLY A 74 20.48 2.75 6.01
CA GLY A 74 20.90 3.17 7.34
C GLY A 74 21.23 4.65 7.42
N HIS A 75 20.22 5.46 7.72
CA HIS A 75 20.26 6.46 8.79
C HIS A 75 18.92 7.19 8.80
N VAL A 76 18.07 6.89 9.77
CA VAL A 76 16.93 7.73 10.11
C VAL A 76 17.46 8.96 10.84
N ASN A 77 18.11 9.85 10.09
CA ASN A 77 18.77 11.03 10.65
C ASN A 77 17.73 12.09 11.03
N LYS A 78 17.66 12.41 12.33
CA LYS A 78 16.82 13.46 12.95
C LYS A 78 17.29 14.90 12.64
N GLU A 79 18.05 15.10 11.56
CA GLU A 79 18.61 16.41 11.21
C GLU A 79 17.59 17.26 10.44
N HIS A 80 17.67 18.59 10.59
CA HIS A 80 16.83 19.57 9.91
C HIS A 80 16.93 19.47 8.38
N GLU A 81 15.82 19.75 7.69
CA GLU A 81 15.65 19.58 6.23
C GLU A 81 16.75 20.26 5.39
N VAL A 82 17.34 21.35 5.88
CA VAL A 82 18.32 22.17 5.16
C VAL A 82 19.68 21.49 4.95
N ARG A 83 20.18 20.69 5.90
CA ARG A 83 21.52 20.08 5.81
C ARG A 83 21.57 18.81 4.95
N ARG A 84 20.43 18.31 4.48
CA ARG A 84 20.34 17.08 3.68
C ARG A 84 20.73 17.28 2.21
N ILE A 85 20.49 18.48 1.66
CA ILE A 85 20.84 18.81 0.27
C ILE A 85 22.36 18.69 0.04
N GLU A 86 23.16 19.06 1.04
CA GLU A 86 24.62 19.12 0.93
C GLU A 86 25.29 17.74 1.07
N LYS A 87 24.68 16.79 1.80
CA LYS A 87 25.33 15.52 2.17
C LYS A 87 25.13 14.38 1.17
N ASN A 88 24.07 14.45 0.34
CA ASN A 88 23.69 13.38 -0.59
C ASN A 88 24.37 13.46 -1.96
N GLN A 89 25.20 14.46 -2.26
CA GLN A 89 25.86 14.61 -3.57
C GLN A 89 26.95 13.54 -3.87
N MET A 90 27.22 12.58 -2.96
CA MET A 90 28.38 11.68 -3.04
C MET A 90 28.07 10.18 -3.21
N GLN A 91 26.81 9.75 -3.36
CA GLN A 91 26.47 8.34 -3.64
C GLN A 91 25.84 8.18 -5.02
N GLN A 92 26.19 7.09 -5.73
CA GLN A 92 25.53 6.71 -6.98
C GLN A 92 24.08 6.30 -6.65
N GLU A 93 23.14 7.18 -6.92
CA GLU A 93 21.72 6.98 -6.60
C GLU A 93 21.05 6.12 -7.67
N VAL A 94 20.36 5.06 -7.24
CA VAL A 94 19.53 4.25 -8.12
C VAL A 94 18.16 4.92 -8.23
N GLN A 95 17.82 5.40 -9.43
CA GLN A 95 16.49 5.90 -9.72
C GLN A 95 15.50 4.74 -9.76
N ILE A 96 14.38 4.89 -9.07
CA ILE A 96 13.28 3.94 -9.02
C ILE A 96 12.07 4.60 -9.67
N GLU A 97 11.54 4.00 -10.72
CA GLU A 97 10.23 4.42 -11.24
C GLU A 97 9.14 3.98 -10.24
N CYS A 98 8.13 4.82 -10.03
CA CYS A 98 7.02 4.53 -9.11
C CYS A 98 6.41 3.13 -9.36
N LYS A 99 6.29 2.75 -10.63
CA LYS A 99 5.76 1.42 -10.99
C LYS A 99 6.64 0.24 -10.57
N ASN A 100 7.93 0.45 -10.37
CA ASN A 100 8.91 -0.58 -10.03
C ASN A 100 9.25 -0.61 -8.52
N MET A 101 8.50 0.12 -7.67
CA MET A 101 8.82 0.25 -6.23
C MET A 101 8.88 -1.08 -5.47
N PHE A 102 8.15 -2.09 -5.93
CA PHE A 102 8.10 -3.42 -5.33
C PHE A 102 8.90 -4.47 -6.13
N GLU A 103 9.54 -4.07 -7.23
CA GLU A 103 10.39 -4.96 -8.01
C GLU A 103 11.78 -5.06 -7.39
N LEU A 104 12.38 -6.25 -7.47
CA LEU A 104 13.74 -6.50 -7.01
C LEU A 104 14.73 -5.72 -7.85
N LEU A 105 15.65 -5.00 -7.20
CA LEU A 105 16.79 -4.41 -7.91
C LEU A 105 17.84 -5.49 -8.18
N PRO A 106 18.74 -5.30 -9.17
CA PRO A 106 19.81 -6.24 -9.45
C PRO A 106 20.63 -6.57 -8.19
N GLY A 107 20.72 -7.85 -7.84
CA GLY A 107 21.43 -8.33 -6.65
C GLY A 107 20.59 -8.41 -5.36
N GLN A 108 19.29 -8.11 -5.41
CA GLN A 108 18.36 -8.36 -4.30
C GLN A 108 17.65 -9.71 -4.48
N ASP A 109 17.80 -10.61 -3.50
CA ASP A 109 17.17 -11.94 -3.51
C ASP A 109 15.92 -12.04 -2.62
N ARG A 110 15.62 -10.99 -1.84
CA ARG A 110 14.49 -10.99 -0.89
C ARG A 110 13.31 -10.19 -1.45
N PRO A 111 12.10 -10.78 -1.52
CA PRO A 111 10.92 -10.07 -2.00
C PRO A 111 10.65 -8.82 -1.17
N ILE A 112 10.24 -7.74 -1.83
CA ILE A 112 9.92 -6.47 -1.18
C ILE A 112 8.45 -6.49 -0.83
N ARG A 113 8.17 -6.56 0.48
CA ARG A 113 6.82 -6.51 1.00
C ARG A 113 6.46 -5.08 1.41
N THR A 114 7.35 -4.38 2.10
CA THR A 114 7.08 -3.05 2.67
C THR A 114 8.03 -2.00 2.11
N VAL A 115 7.45 -0.98 1.46
CA VAL A 115 8.15 0.21 0.96
C VAL A 115 7.79 1.41 1.84
N LEU A 116 8.80 2.09 2.39
CA LEU A 116 8.65 3.36 3.10
C LEU A 116 9.19 4.50 2.24
N THR A 117 8.29 5.32 1.69
CA THR A 117 8.64 6.47 0.87
C THR A 117 8.65 7.75 1.70
N GLN A 118 9.81 8.38 1.79
CA GLN A 118 10.00 9.65 2.50
C GLN A 118 10.26 10.81 1.55
N GLY A 119 10.06 12.03 2.05
CA GLY A 119 10.34 13.27 1.31
C GLY A 119 9.79 14.47 2.06
N VAL A 120 10.26 15.67 1.73
CA VAL A 120 9.83 16.92 2.40
C VAL A 120 8.34 17.21 2.18
N ALA A 121 7.78 18.12 2.97
CA ALA A 121 6.39 18.54 2.80
C ALA A 121 6.15 19.15 1.41
N GLY A 122 4.98 18.88 0.80
CA GLY A 122 4.63 19.43 -0.51
C GLY A 122 5.33 18.79 -1.71
N ILE A 123 6.30 17.89 -1.53
CA ILE A 123 7.09 17.30 -2.63
C ILE A 123 6.32 16.33 -3.57
N GLY A 124 5.03 16.13 -3.34
CA GLY A 124 4.19 15.30 -4.22
C GLY A 124 4.01 13.83 -3.81
N LYS A 125 4.44 13.39 -2.61
CA LYS A 125 4.23 12.00 -2.15
C LYS A 125 2.79 11.51 -2.28
N SER A 126 1.81 12.30 -1.80
CA SER A 126 0.40 11.94 -1.90
C SER A 126 -0.10 11.95 -3.35
N ILE A 127 0.41 12.85 -4.21
CA ILE A 127 0.08 12.87 -5.64
C ILE A 127 0.58 11.58 -6.34
N CYS A 128 1.76 11.09 -5.95
CA CYS A 128 2.30 9.82 -6.42
C CYS A 128 1.40 8.63 -6.04
N VAL A 129 0.96 8.57 -4.79
CA VAL A 129 -0.01 7.58 -4.30
C VAL A 129 -1.31 7.64 -5.10
N GLN A 130 -1.88 8.84 -5.29
CA GLN A 130 -3.12 9.02 -6.04
C GLN A 130 -2.98 8.54 -7.49
N LYS A 131 -1.85 8.84 -8.14
CA LYS A 131 -1.59 8.42 -9.52
C LYS A 131 -1.49 6.91 -9.64
N PHE A 132 -0.73 6.27 -8.74
CA PHE A 132 -0.60 4.81 -8.69
C PHE A 132 -1.97 4.12 -8.57
N ILE A 133 -2.82 4.61 -7.66
CA ILE A 133 -4.17 4.06 -7.48
C ILE A 133 -5.04 4.31 -8.72
N LEU A 134 -4.96 5.50 -9.32
CA LEU A 134 -5.72 5.82 -10.53
C LEU A 134 -5.34 4.91 -11.70
N ASP A 135 -4.05 4.68 -11.93
CA ASP A 135 -3.57 3.79 -12.99
C ASP A 135 -4.01 2.34 -12.79
N TRP A 136 -3.96 1.86 -11.54
CA TRP A 136 -4.50 0.55 -11.18
C TRP A 136 -6.01 0.47 -11.44
N ALA A 137 -6.75 1.50 -11.04
CA ALA A 137 -8.19 1.54 -11.17
C ALA A 137 -8.60 1.60 -12.65
N GLU A 138 -7.90 2.39 -13.47
CA GLU A 138 -8.10 2.54 -14.92
C GLU A 138 -7.70 1.31 -15.73
N GLY A 139 -7.00 0.34 -15.12
CA GLY A 139 -6.57 -0.87 -15.80
C GLY A 139 -5.27 -0.69 -16.60
N LYS A 140 -4.52 0.38 -16.34
CA LYS A 140 -3.31 0.73 -17.10
C LYS A 140 -2.08 -0.02 -16.59
N GLU A 141 -1.88 -0.05 -15.28
CA GLU A 141 -0.71 -0.61 -14.61
C GLU A 141 -1.12 -1.42 -13.37
N HIS A 142 -0.20 -2.19 -12.79
CA HIS A 142 -0.40 -2.90 -11.50
C HIS A 142 -1.56 -3.90 -11.46
N GLN A 143 -1.95 -4.46 -12.62
CA GLN A 143 -3.08 -5.38 -12.72
C GLN A 143 -2.81 -6.78 -12.15
N ASP A 144 -1.57 -7.05 -11.77
CA ASP A 144 -1.21 -8.21 -10.95
C ASP A 144 -1.77 -8.08 -9.52
N ILE A 145 -2.07 -6.87 -9.04
CA ILE A 145 -2.69 -6.62 -7.73
C ILE A 145 -4.22 -6.70 -7.84
N GLN A 146 -4.82 -7.60 -7.07
CA GLN A 146 -6.27 -7.79 -7.04
C GLN A 146 -7.00 -6.68 -6.29
N PHE A 147 -6.47 -6.20 -5.15
CA PHE A 147 -7.11 -5.17 -4.34
C PHE A 147 -6.08 -4.15 -3.85
N ILE A 148 -6.40 -2.85 -3.97
CA ILE A 148 -5.64 -1.76 -3.36
C ILE A 148 -6.51 -1.04 -2.35
N PHE A 149 -6.03 -0.95 -1.11
CA PHE A 149 -6.71 -0.27 0.00
C PHE A 149 -5.89 0.93 0.47
N PRO A 150 -6.17 2.15 -0.05
CA PRO A 150 -5.58 3.38 0.44
C PRO A 150 -6.19 3.79 1.78
N LEU A 151 -5.39 3.80 2.83
CA LEU A 151 -5.79 4.13 4.20
C LEU A 151 -4.94 5.32 4.71
N PRO A 152 -5.34 6.56 4.39
CA PRO A 152 -4.64 7.74 4.91
C PRO A 152 -4.67 7.77 6.44
N PHE A 153 -3.53 8.03 7.07
CA PHE A 153 -3.46 8.05 8.55
C PHE A 153 -4.40 9.07 9.16
N ARG A 154 -4.63 10.19 8.47
CA ARG A 154 -5.62 11.20 8.88
C ARG A 154 -7.02 10.63 9.07
N GLU A 155 -7.45 9.77 8.14
CA GLU A 155 -8.76 9.12 8.18
C GLU A 155 -8.78 7.99 9.21
N LEU A 156 -7.70 7.19 9.29
CA LEU A 156 -7.53 6.13 10.28
C LEU A 156 -7.64 6.66 11.73
N ASN A 157 -7.10 7.86 12.00
CA ASN A 157 -7.18 8.50 13.32
C ASN A 157 -8.62 8.75 13.81
N LEU A 158 -9.62 8.71 12.92
CA LEU A 158 -11.04 8.89 13.28
C LEU A 158 -11.66 7.61 13.85
N LYS A 159 -11.03 6.46 13.63
CA LYS A 159 -11.54 5.16 14.09
C LYS A 159 -11.29 5.01 15.60
N LYS A 160 -12.29 4.46 16.28
CA LYS A 160 -12.32 4.28 17.73
C LYS A 160 -12.87 2.90 18.06
N GLY A 161 -12.56 2.43 19.26
CA GLY A 161 -13.00 1.11 19.73
C GLY A 161 -12.16 -0.02 19.14
N HIS A 162 -12.66 -1.24 19.30
CA HIS A 162 -12.02 -2.44 18.79
C HIS A 162 -12.68 -2.83 17.47
N GLN A 163 -11.86 -3.07 16.47
CA GLN A 163 -12.29 -3.41 15.11
C GLN A 163 -11.30 -4.39 14.52
N SER A 164 -11.78 -5.31 13.70
CA SER A 164 -10.91 -6.19 12.92
C SER A 164 -10.37 -5.48 11.68
N LEU A 165 -9.40 -6.10 10.99
CA LEU A 165 -8.93 -5.59 9.70
C LEU A 165 -10.09 -5.54 8.69
N MET A 166 -10.96 -6.54 8.69
CA MET A 166 -12.12 -6.58 7.80
C MET A 166 -13.17 -5.51 8.12
N ASP A 167 -13.35 -5.16 9.41
CA ASP A 167 -14.23 -4.04 9.80
C ASP A 167 -13.68 -2.69 9.34
N ILE A 168 -12.36 -2.51 9.37
CA ILE A 168 -11.71 -1.30 8.87
C ILE A 168 -11.90 -1.20 7.36
N ILE A 169 -11.64 -2.28 6.62
CA ILE A 169 -11.80 -2.33 5.16
C ILE A 169 -13.25 -2.05 4.77
N SER A 170 -14.21 -2.74 5.37
CA SER A 170 -15.64 -2.57 5.06
C SER A 170 -16.16 -1.17 5.38
N PHE A 171 -15.56 -0.50 6.38
CA PHE A 171 -15.91 0.88 6.73
C PHE A 171 -15.44 1.89 5.68
N PHE A 172 -14.20 1.75 5.19
CA PHE A 172 -13.63 2.68 4.20
C PHE A 172 -14.06 2.34 2.77
N PHE A 173 -14.39 1.08 2.51
CA PHE A 173 -14.73 0.52 1.19
C PHE A 173 -16.00 -0.35 1.30
N PRO A 174 -17.19 0.25 1.49
CA PRO A 174 -18.43 -0.49 1.67
C PRO A 174 -18.74 -1.50 0.55
N GLU A 175 -18.26 -1.25 -0.66
CA GLU A 175 -18.35 -2.16 -1.81
C GLU A 175 -17.65 -3.51 -1.61
N THR A 176 -16.78 -3.61 -0.61
CA THR A 176 -16.08 -4.85 -0.23
C THR A 176 -16.81 -5.65 0.84
N GLN A 177 -18.05 -5.27 1.18
CA GLN A 177 -18.86 -6.02 2.15
C GLN A 177 -18.96 -7.51 1.76
N GLY A 178 -18.62 -8.38 2.71
CA GLY A 178 -18.59 -9.84 2.50
C GLY A 178 -17.27 -10.39 1.95
N LEU A 179 -16.32 -9.53 1.59
CA LEU A 179 -14.94 -9.95 1.32
C LEU A 179 -14.30 -10.46 2.62
N ILE A 180 -13.52 -11.53 2.53
CA ILE A 180 -12.59 -11.95 3.59
C ILE A 180 -11.23 -12.13 2.94
N LEU A 181 -10.26 -11.32 3.34
CA LEU A 181 -8.92 -11.39 2.78
C LEU A 181 -8.12 -12.57 3.35
N THR A 182 -7.31 -13.17 2.50
CA THR A 182 -6.37 -14.23 2.83
C THR A 182 -5.04 -13.99 2.09
N ASP A 183 -3.99 -14.73 2.46
CA ASP A 183 -2.70 -14.66 1.77
C ASP A 183 -2.71 -15.16 0.32
N GLN A 184 -3.82 -15.77 -0.13
CA GLN A 184 -4.01 -16.10 -1.55
C GLN A 184 -4.41 -14.89 -2.38
N ASN A 185 -4.93 -13.83 -1.73
CA ASN A 185 -5.30 -12.60 -2.39
C ASN A 185 -4.07 -11.72 -2.58
N LYS A 186 -3.90 -11.20 -3.80
CA LYS A 186 -2.84 -10.22 -4.10
C LYS A 186 -3.34 -8.83 -3.70
N VAL A 187 -2.99 -8.40 -2.49
CA VAL A 187 -3.50 -7.16 -1.88
C VAL A 187 -2.36 -6.19 -1.61
N MET A 188 -2.61 -4.91 -1.84
CA MET A 188 -1.76 -3.82 -1.39
C MET A 188 -2.50 -2.90 -0.43
N PHE A 189 -1.86 -2.57 0.69
CA PHE A 189 -2.29 -1.50 1.59
C PHE A 189 -1.39 -0.29 1.42
N ILE A 190 -2.00 0.89 1.20
CA ILE A 190 -1.25 2.14 1.06
C ILE A 190 -1.58 3.05 2.25
N PHE A 191 -0.62 3.26 3.14
CA PHE A 191 -0.74 4.15 4.29
C PHE A 191 -0.11 5.51 3.99
N ASP A 192 -0.93 6.46 3.55
CA ASP A 192 -0.47 7.82 3.22
C ASP A 192 -0.38 8.70 4.48
N GLY A 193 0.74 9.40 4.65
CA GLY A 193 0.92 10.45 5.66
C GLY A 193 1.20 9.95 7.08
N LEU A 194 2.18 9.06 7.28
CA LEU A 194 2.57 8.57 8.62
C LEU A 194 2.96 9.69 9.61
N ASP A 195 3.41 10.84 9.11
CA ASP A 195 3.65 12.04 9.93
C ASP A 195 2.38 12.54 10.63
N GLU A 196 1.19 12.22 10.10
CA GLU A 196 -0.11 12.56 10.68
C GLU A 196 -0.67 11.46 11.59
N CYS A 197 0.00 10.30 11.71
CA CYS A 197 -0.43 9.21 12.56
C CYS A 197 -0.39 9.61 14.05
N LYS A 198 -1.53 9.48 14.75
CA LYS A 198 -1.67 9.77 16.18
C LYS A 198 -1.54 8.53 17.07
N LEU A 199 -1.47 7.35 16.46
CA LEU A 199 -1.30 6.10 17.19
C LEU A 199 0.13 5.96 17.70
N PRO A 200 0.33 5.28 18.84
CA PRO A 200 1.68 5.04 19.37
C PRO A 200 2.50 4.09 18.50
N LEU A 201 1.85 3.24 17.68
CA LEU A 201 2.44 2.18 16.86
C LEU A 201 3.37 1.28 17.68
N SER A 202 2.78 0.60 18.68
CA SER A 202 3.54 -0.13 19.70
C SER A 202 4.01 -1.51 19.24
N PHE A 203 4.83 -1.59 18.19
CA PHE A 203 5.27 -2.81 17.51
C PHE A 203 5.79 -3.95 18.41
N HIS A 204 6.46 -3.61 19.52
CA HIS A 204 7.03 -4.57 20.46
C HIS A 204 6.11 -4.91 21.65
N LYS A 205 5.07 -4.12 21.89
CA LYS A 205 4.15 -4.29 23.04
C LYS A 205 2.81 -4.86 22.64
N ASN A 206 2.37 -4.60 21.41
CA ASN A 206 1.09 -5.07 20.92
C ASN A 206 1.09 -6.60 20.79
N GLU A 207 -0.04 -7.18 21.17
CA GLU A 207 -0.32 -8.60 21.03
C GLU A 207 -0.28 -9.04 19.56
N SER A 208 -0.02 -10.33 19.33
CA SER A 208 0.02 -10.89 17.98
C SER A 208 -1.39 -11.26 17.54
N LEU A 209 -1.83 -10.73 16.39
CA LEU A 209 -3.06 -11.15 15.71
C LEU A 209 -2.71 -12.04 14.52
N LYS A 210 -3.53 -13.07 14.29
CA LYS A 210 -3.40 -13.96 13.12
C LYS A 210 -4.67 -14.04 12.28
N ASN A 211 -5.80 -13.58 12.81
CA ASN A 211 -7.09 -13.64 12.13
C ASN A 211 -7.53 -12.22 11.73
N VAL A 212 -7.82 -12.02 10.45
CA VAL A 212 -8.24 -10.73 9.89
C VAL A 212 -9.61 -10.26 10.39
N CYS A 213 -10.41 -11.17 10.96
CA CYS A 213 -11.72 -10.90 11.56
C CYS A 213 -11.68 -10.74 13.09
N GLU A 214 -10.50 -10.86 13.71
CA GLU A 214 -10.35 -10.66 15.16
C GLU A 214 -10.31 -9.17 15.48
N ALA A 215 -11.22 -8.73 16.36
CA ALA A 215 -11.34 -7.32 16.73
C ALA A 215 -10.31 -6.93 17.78
N ALA A 216 -9.52 -5.90 17.49
CA ALA A 216 -8.54 -5.35 18.42
C ALA A 216 -8.49 -3.81 18.28
N SER A 217 -7.66 -3.15 19.09
CA SER A 217 -7.42 -1.72 18.89
C SER A 217 -6.76 -1.47 17.53
N LEU A 218 -7.01 -0.29 16.94
CA LEU A 218 -6.40 0.08 15.66
C LEU A 218 -4.87 -0.01 15.68
N ASP A 219 -4.24 0.34 16.82
CA ASP A 219 -2.79 0.22 16.99
C ASP A 219 -2.30 -1.23 16.82
N VAL A 220 -3.02 -2.18 17.44
CA VAL A 220 -2.73 -3.61 17.35
C VAL A 220 -2.94 -4.10 15.92
N VAL A 221 -4.04 -3.72 15.26
CA VAL A 221 -4.32 -4.17 13.88
C VAL A 221 -3.25 -3.67 12.91
N LEU A 222 -2.91 -2.37 12.94
CA LEU A 222 -1.95 -1.80 12.00
C LEU A 222 -0.54 -2.35 12.23
N THR A 223 -0.09 -2.48 13.48
CA THR A 223 1.23 -3.04 13.77
C THR A 223 1.33 -4.51 13.34
N ASN A 224 0.27 -5.31 13.50
CA ASN A 224 0.26 -6.71 13.05
C ASN A 224 0.22 -6.84 11.53
N LEU A 225 -0.49 -5.97 10.82
CA LEU A 225 -0.46 -5.92 9.37
C LEU A 225 0.93 -5.51 8.87
N ILE A 226 1.53 -4.46 9.42
CA ILE A 226 2.87 -3.99 9.02
C ILE A 226 3.94 -5.04 9.30
N LYS A 227 3.90 -5.73 10.46
CA LYS A 227 4.82 -6.83 10.80
C LYS A 227 4.63 -8.09 9.93
N GLY A 228 3.52 -8.19 9.20
CA GLY A 228 3.19 -9.40 8.44
C GLY A 228 2.62 -10.54 9.27
N ASN A 229 2.14 -10.27 10.49
CA ASN A 229 1.38 -11.24 11.28
C ASN A 229 -0.04 -11.43 10.69
N LEU A 230 -0.63 -10.33 10.19
CA LEU A 230 -1.83 -10.34 9.36
C LEU A 230 -1.42 -10.16 7.91
N LEU A 231 -1.94 -11.03 7.04
CA LEU A 231 -1.65 -11.03 5.60
C LEU A 231 -0.14 -10.92 5.28
N PRO A 232 0.69 -11.92 5.68
CA PRO A 232 2.10 -11.99 5.33
C PRO A 232 2.41 -11.70 3.85
N SER A 233 1.55 -12.10 2.92
CA SER A 233 1.76 -11.88 1.47
C SER A 233 1.37 -10.49 0.97
N ALA A 234 0.69 -9.67 1.77
CA ALA A 234 0.23 -8.36 1.34
C ALA A 234 1.39 -7.36 1.18
N GLN A 235 1.36 -6.59 0.09
CA GLN A 235 2.29 -5.48 -0.12
C GLN A 235 1.84 -4.26 0.70
N ILE A 236 2.81 -3.51 1.21
CA ILE A 236 2.57 -2.34 2.04
C ILE A 236 3.38 -1.17 1.50
N TRP A 237 2.70 -0.06 1.21
CA TRP A 237 3.34 1.20 0.87
C TRP A 237 3.02 2.24 1.94
N ILE A 238 4.03 2.83 2.56
CA ILE A 238 3.87 3.87 3.57
C ILE A 238 4.54 5.15 3.06
N THR A 239 3.84 6.28 3.07
CA THR A 239 4.46 7.58 2.81
C THR A 239 4.65 8.38 4.09
N THR A 240 5.72 9.16 4.17
CA THR A 240 6.02 9.94 5.37
C THR A 240 6.93 11.13 5.11
N ARG A 241 6.96 12.07 6.05
CA ARG A 241 8.11 12.98 6.18
C ARG A 241 9.25 12.27 6.91
N PRO A 242 10.51 12.60 6.61
CA PRO A 242 11.64 11.92 7.24
C PRO A 242 11.63 11.92 8.77
N ALA A 243 11.12 12.99 9.40
CA ALA A 243 11.03 13.11 10.86
C ALA A 243 10.13 12.05 11.51
N ALA A 244 9.16 11.50 10.78
CA ALA A 244 8.24 10.47 11.27
C ALA A 244 8.58 9.05 10.80
N ALA A 245 9.58 8.89 9.93
CA ALA A 245 10.01 7.58 9.41
C ALA A 245 10.39 6.60 10.54
N SER A 246 11.01 7.09 11.61
CA SER A 246 11.41 6.25 12.77
C SER A 246 10.25 5.66 13.56
N LYS A 247 8.99 6.03 13.26
CA LYS A 247 7.82 5.37 13.86
C LYS A 247 7.67 3.92 13.38
N ILE A 248 8.21 3.58 12.21
CA ILE A 248 8.24 2.20 11.71
C ILE A 248 9.63 1.61 12.01
N PRO A 249 9.72 0.49 12.73
CA PRO A 249 10.99 -0.19 12.96
C PRO A 249 11.65 -0.61 11.64
N ALA A 250 12.98 -0.55 11.58
CA ALA A 250 13.74 -0.86 10.36
C ALA A 250 13.53 -2.31 9.91
N GLU A 251 13.34 -3.24 10.84
CA GLU A 251 13.04 -4.65 10.56
C GLU A 251 11.67 -4.88 9.90
N CYS A 252 10.79 -3.87 9.90
CA CYS A 252 9.48 -3.93 9.24
C CYS A 252 9.51 -3.29 7.84
N VAL A 253 10.65 -2.78 7.37
CA VAL A 253 10.79 -2.08 6.09
C VAL A 253 11.82 -2.80 5.23
N ASP A 254 11.39 -3.27 4.06
CA ASP A 254 12.29 -3.94 3.11
C ASP A 254 13.01 -2.93 2.22
N ARG A 255 12.35 -1.82 1.90
CA ARG A 255 12.90 -0.76 1.07
C ARG A 255 12.50 0.61 1.57
N VAL A 256 13.47 1.52 1.60
CA VAL A 256 13.23 2.95 1.77
C VAL A 256 13.38 3.62 0.41
N SER A 257 12.47 4.50 0.04
CA SER A 257 12.62 5.37 -1.14
C SER A 257 12.47 6.83 -0.77
N GLU A 258 13.08 7.71 -1.55
CA GLU A 258 13.02 9.16 -1.33
C GLU A 258 12.45 9.86 -2.56
N VAL A 259 11.37 10.61 -2.36
CA VAL A 259 10.85 11.54 -3.39
C VAL A 259 11.66 12.81 -3.32
N ARG A 260 12.29 13.13 -4.43
CA ARG A 260 13.09 14.34 -4.63
C ARG A 260 12.35 15.28 -5.57
N GLY A 261 12.61 16.58 -5.41
CA GLY A 261 12.09 17.59 -6.33
C GLY A 261 12.68 17.40 -7.73
N SER A 262 11.97 17.90 -8.75
CA SER A 262 12.45 17.89 -10.12
C SER A 262 13.83 18.55 -10.19
N VAL A 263 14.83 17.83 -10.72
CA VAL A 263 16.15 18.39 -11.03
C VAL A 263 16.02 19.23 -12.31
N ASN A 264 15.37 20.39 -12.20
CA ASN A 264 15.49 21.45 -13.19
C ASN A 264 16.10 22.65 -12.48
N VAL A 265 17.43 22.63 -12.40
CA VAL A 265 18.23 23.83 -12.20
C VAL A 265 18.21 24.55 -13.55
N THR A 266 17.49 25.68 -13.62
CA THR A 266 17.73 26.71 -14.64
C THR A 266 19.01 27.46 -14.32
#